data_AF-A0A966IB79-F1
#
_entry.id   AF-A0A966IB79-F1
#
_cell.length_a   1.000
_cell.length_b   1.000
_cell.length_c   1.000
_cell.angle_alpha   90.00
_cell.angle_beta   90.00
_cell.angle_gamma   90.00
#
_symmetry.space_group_name_H-M   'P 1'
#
loop_
_entity.id
_entity.type
_entity.pdbx_description
1 polymer ?
#
loop_
_entity_poly.entity_id
_entity_poly.type
_entity_poly.pdbx_seq_one_letter_code
_entity_poly.pdbx_strand_id
1 'polypeptide(L)' 'MKKTHFADDAAQFWDKRFSRDEYVFGKDPNAYLKDQVTSRMKPGGSALCIADGEGRNSVWLAQQG' A
#
# COMPACT_ATOMS: atom_id res chain seq x y z
N MET A 1 28.24 6.45 -23.58
CA MET A 1 26.87 5.98 -23.26
C MET A 1 26.60 6.23 -21.79
N LYS A 2 25.65 7.11 -21.43
CA LYS A 2 25.20 7.23 -20.04
C LYS A 2 24.23 6.06 -19.78
N LYS A 3 24.58 5.17 -18.85
CA LYS A 3 23.64 4.14 -18.35
C LYS A 3 22.63 4.85 -17.45
N THR A 4 21.42 5.08 -17.93
CA THR A 4 20.29 5.51 -17.08
C THR A 4 19.92 4.37 -16.15
N HIS A 5 20.15 4.54 -14.85
CA HIS A 5 19.70 3.61 -13.82
C HIS A 5 18.27 3.95 -13.41
N PHE A 6 17.32 3.56 -14.24
CA PHE A 6 15.89 3.83 -14.00
C PHE A 6 15.37 3.31 -12.65
N ALA A 7 15.95 2.22 -12.14
CA ALA A 7 15.59 1.67 -10.84
C ALA A 7 16.04 2.56 -9.67
N ASP A 8 17.24 3.15 -9.76
CA ASP A 8 17.76 4.06 -8.74
C ASP A 8 16.93 5.35 -8.71
N ASP A 9 16.55 5.85 -9.89
CA ASP A 9 15.68 7.03 -10.03
C ASP A 9 14.29 6.78 -9.41
N ALA A 10 13.72 5.60 -9.63
CA ALA A 10 12.41 5.23 -9.11
C ALA A 10 12.42 5.00 -7.58
N ALA A 11 13.45 4.33 -7.05
CA ALA A 11 13.60 4.12 -5.62
C ALA A 11 13.74 5.47 -4.88
N GLN A 12 14.65 6.34 -5.34
CA GLN A 12 14.85 7.66 -4.76
C GLN A 12 13.59 8.54 -4.81
N PHE A 13 12.82 8.44 -5.90
CA PHE A 13 11.53 9.13 -6.00
C PHE A 13 10.57 8.71 -4.88
N TRP A 14 10.41 7.40 -4.64
CA TRP A 14 9.50 6.90 -3.62
C TRP A 14 10.00 7.13 -2.20
N ASP A 15 11.30 6.97 -1.95
CA ASP A 15 11.92 7.29 -0.66
C ASP A 15 11.63 8.75 -0.28
N LYS A 16 11.88 9.68 -1.19
CA LYS A 16 11.58 11.11 -0.98
C LYS A 16 10.08 11.37 -0.81
N ARG A 17 9.22 10.61 -1.49
CA ARG A 17 7.76 10.79 -1.41
C ARG A 17 7.24 10.43 -0.01
N PHE A 18 7.78 9.36 0.59
CA PHE A 18 7.37 8.80 1.89
C PHE A 18 8.29 9.17 3.07
N SER A 19 9.31 10.02 2.88
CA SER A 19 10.20 10.49 3.95
C SER A 19 9.57 11.52 4.90
N ARG A 20 8.24 11.57 4.99
CA ARG A 20 7.48 12.57 5.75
C ARG A 20 6.58 11.87 6.75
N ASP A 21 6.24 12.53 7.85
CA ASP A 21 5.41 11.94 8.89
C ASP A 21 3.90 11.96 8.54
N GLU A 22 3.49 12.80 7.58
CA GLU A 22 2.11 12.89 7.16
C GLU A 22 1.71 11.80 6.16
N TYR A 23 0.49 11.28 6.35
CA TYR A 23 -0.08 10.27 5.46
C TYR A 23 -0.28 10.81 4.04
N VAL A 24 0.46 10.24 3.09
CA VAL A 24 0.44 10.62 1.68
C VAL A 24 -0.94 10.44 1.04
N PHE A 25 -1.66 9.39 1.43
CA PHE A 25 -2.97 9.04 0.87
C PHE A 25 -4.11 9.08 1.91
N GLY A 26 -3.85 9.68 3.08
CA GLY A 26 -4.76 9.63 4.22
C GLY A 26 -4.81 8.27 4.89
N LYS A 27 -5.67 8.15 5.91
CA LYS A 27 -5.75 6.96 6.78
C LYS A 27 -6.89 6.00 6.44
N ASP A 28 -7.91 6.48 5.74
CA ASP A 28 -9.06 5.65 5.39
C ASP A 28 -8.67 4.61 4.33
N PRO A 29 -9.18 3.37 4.40
CA PRO A 29 -8.92 2.34 3.41
C PRO A 29 -9.56 2.69 2.07
N ASN A 30 -9.03 2.13 0.99
CA ASN A 30 -9.64 2.26 -0.33
C ASN A 30 -11.09 1.71 -0.32
N ALA A 31 -12.03 2.51 -0.83
CA ALA A 31 -13.45 2.14 -0.88
C ALA A 31 -13.71 0.84 -1.67
N TYR A 32 -13.08 0.69 -2.84
CA TYR A 32 -13.20 -0.53 -3.64
C TYR A 32 -12.68 -1.76 -2.89
N LEU A 33 -11.57 -1.61 -2.16
CA LEU A 33 -11.02 -2.71 -1.36
C LEU A 33 -12.01 -3.14 -0.27
N LYS A 34 -12.64 -2.19 0.43
CA LYS A 34 -13.72 -2.50 1.39
C LYS A 34 -14.85 -3.29 0.73
N ASP A 35 -15.29 -2.86 -0.44
CA ASP A 35 -16.38 -3.49 -1.17
C ASP A 35 -16.03 -4.92 -1.60
N GLN A 36 -14.80 -5.16 -2.05
CA GLN A 36 -14.37 -6.50 -2.49
C GLN A 36 -14.19 -7.48 -1.33
N VAL A 37 -13.77 -7.02 -0.15
CA VAL A 37 -13.45 -7.90 0.98
C VAL A 37 -14.67 -8.66 1.48
N THR A 38 -15.84 -8.02 1.50
CA THR A 38 -17.11 -8.67 1.93
C THR A 38 -17.49 -9.90 1.10
N SER A 39 -17.11 -9.93 -0.19
CA SER A 39 -17.48 -11.00 -1.12
C SER A 39 -16.36 -12.00 -1.39
N ARG A 40 -15.09 -11.63 -1.16
CA ARG A 40 -13.92 -12.42 -1.59
C ARG A 40 -13.11 -13.00 -0.44
N MET A 41 -13.14 -12.38 0.74
CA MET A 41 -12.31 -12.81 1.86
C MET A 41 -13.09 -13.79 2.74
N LYS A 42 -12.48 -14.94 3.03
CA LYS A 42 -13.03 -15.91 3.98
C LYS A 42 -12.50 -15.60 5.39
N PRO A 43 -13.27 -15.84 6.45
CA PRO A 43 -12.78 -15.75 7.82
C PRO A 43 -11.51 -16.59 8.02
N GLY A 44 -10.50 -16.03 8.69
CA GLY A 44 -9.19 -16.68 8.89
C GLY A 44 -8.32 -16.80 7.64
N GLY A 45 -8.66 -16.10 6.56
CA GLY A 45 -7.84 -16.02 5.35
C GLY A 45 -6.65 -15.07 5.50
N SER A 46 -5.65 -15.23 4.63
CA SER A 46 -4.48 -14.35 4.57
C SER A 46 -4.51 -13.46 3.34
N ALA A 47 -3.98 -12.24 3.46
CA ALA A 47 -3.85 -11.28 2.35
C ALA A 47 -2.38 -10.86 2.14
N LEU A 48 -1.97 -10.70 0.87
CA LEU A 48 -0.67 -10.14 0.49
C LEU A 48 -0.88 -8.73 -0.04
N CYS A 49 -0.27 -7.74 0.61
CA CYS A 49 -0.34 -6.33 0.20
C CYS A 49 1.03 -5.90 -0.36
N ILE A 50 1.08 -5.60 -1.67
CA ILE A 50 2.32 -5.23 -2.37
C ILE A 50 2.34 -3.72 -2.56
N ALA A 51 3.48 -3.09 -2.22
CA ALA A 51 3.68 -1.65 -2.35
C ALA A 51 2.58 -0.79 -1.67
N ASP A 52 2.09 -1.23 -0.50
CA ASP A 52 0.96 -0.60 0.19
C ASP A 52 1.35 0.68 0.98
N GLY A 53 2.54 1.23 0.70
CA GLY A 53 3.05 2.47 1.31
C GLY A 53 2.97 2.44 2.84
N GLU A 54 2.19 3.36 3.40
CA GLU A 54 1.98 3.55 4.85
C GLU A 54 1.01 2.52 5.46
N GLY A 55 0.52 1.54 4.68
CA GLY A 55 -0.20 0.38 5.18
C GLY A 55 -1.68 0.60 5.52
N ARG A 56 -2.30 1.69 5.05
CA ARG A 56 -3.71 2.00 5.37
C ARG A 56 -4.69 0.87 5.01
N ASN A 57 -4.42 0.16 3.91
CA ASN A 57 -5.26 -0.97 3.50
C ASN A 57 -4.89 -2.22 4.30
N SER A 58 -3.60 -2.51 4.45
CA SER A 58 -3.10 -3.67 5.21
C SER A 58 -3.59 -3.68 6.65
N VAL A 59 -3.50 -2.54 7.35
CA VAL A 59 -3.98 -2.40 8.73
C VAL A 59 -5.49 -2.62 8.80
N TRP A 60 -6.25 -2.01 7.89
CA TRP A 60 -7.69 -2.20 7.86
C TRP A 60 -8.07 -3.67 7.56
N LEU A 61 -7.40 -4.33 6.61
CA LEU A 61 -7.59 -5.74 6.29
C LEU A 61 -7.33 -6.64 7.50
N ALA A 62 -6.26 -6.40 8.25
CA ALA A 62 -5.92 -7.16 9.45
C ALA A 62 -6.97 -7.03 10.57
N GLN A 63 -7.79 -5.98 10.55
CA GLN A 63 -8.89 -5.78 11.51
C GLN A 63 -10.16 -6.55 11.13
N GLN A 64 -10.24 -7.18 9.95
CA GLN A 64 -11.48 -7.81 9.45
C GLN A 64 -11.70 -9.26 9.91
N GLY A 65 -10.90 -9.78 10.84
CA GLY A 65 -11.14 -11.10 11.47
C GLY A 65 -9.92 -12.00 11.54
#